data_AF-A0A831PKF8-F1
#
_entry.id   AF-A0A831PKF8-F1
#
_cell.length_a   1.000
_cell.length_b   1.000
_cell.length_c   1.000
_cell.angle_alpha   90.00
_cell.angle_beta   90.00
_cell.angle_gamma   90.00
#
_symmetry.space_group_name_H-M   'P 1'
#
loop_
_entity.id
_entity.type
_entity.pdbx_description
1 polymer ?
#
loop_
_entity_poly.entity_id
_entity_poly.type
_entity_poly.pdbx_seq_one_letter_code
_entity_poly.pdbx_strand_id
1 'polypeptide(L)'
;MEFKDGKAYISFTETGSGLEVKDRYGYLKGFTIAGSDRKFHWAKAELADDKTVIVYSKEVSNPVSVRYGWANNPDDVNLYNKEELPANPFRTDDWPGITK
;
A
#
# COMPACT_ATOMS: atom_id res chain seq x y z
N MET A 1 -11.33 -1.91 1.86
CA MET A 1 -10.31 -2.60 1.04
C MET A 1 -10.96 -3.80 0.37
N GLU A 2 -10.53 -4.15 -0.83
CA GLU A 2 -11.05 -5.28 -1.61
C GLU A 2 -9.89 -5.99 -2.31
N PHE A 3 -9.95 -7.32 -2.42
CA PHE A 3 -8.97 -8.11 -3.20
C PHE A 3 -9.68 -8.70 -4.41
N LYS A 4 -9.19 -8.41 -5.62
CA LYS A 4 -9.79 -8.85 -6.88
C LYS A 4 -8.74 -8.96 -7.97
N ASP A 5 -8.84 -9.99 -8.82
CA ASP A 5 -7.98 -10.20 -9.99
C ASP A 5 -6.47 -10.19 -9.67
N GLY A 6 -6.09 -10.71 -8.49
CA GLY A 6 -4.70 -10.71 -8.03
C GLY A 6 -4.18 -9.35 -7.57
N LYS A 7 -5.07 -8.37 -7.37
CA LYS A 7 -4.76 -7.01 -6.91
C LYS A 7 -5.51 -6.69 -5.63
N ALA A 8 -4.97 -5.75 -4.86
CA ALA A 8 -5.59 -5.19 -3.68
C ALA A 8 -6.00 -3.73 -3.95
N TYR A 9 -7.26 -3.41 -3.69
CA TYR A 9 -7.84 -2.08 -3.80
C TYR A 9 -7.99 -1.51 -2.39
N ILE A 10 -7.26 -0.44 -2.11
CA ILE A 10 -7.19 0.18 -0.79
C ILE A 10 -7.79 1.58 -0.89
N SER A 11 -8.97 1.74 -0.31
CA SER A 11 -9.65 3.02 -0.21
C SER A 11 -9.25 3.72 1.08
N PHE A 12 -8.88 4.99 0.98
CA PHE A 12 -8.53 5.85 2.09
C PHE A 12 -9.72 6.76 2.43
N THR A 13 -9.94 7.00 3.73
CA THR A 13 -10.98 7.92 4.22
C THR A 13 -10.44 9.33 4.42
N GLU A 14 -9.22 9.44 4.95
CA GLU A 14 -8.53 10.69 5.27
C GLU A 14 -7.78 11.25 4.07
N THR A 15 -8.48 11.55 2.97
CA THR A 15 -7.86 11.98 1.71
C THR A 15 -7.86 13.49 1.51
N GLY A 16 -8.54 14.26 2.37
CA GLY A 16 -8.77 15.68 2.10
C GLY A 16 -9.38 15.89 0.71
N SER A 17 -8.73 16.71 -0.11
CA SER A 17 -9.10 17.00 -1.50
C SER A 17 -8.67 15.92 -2.51
N GLY A 18 -7.98 14.88 -2.07
CA GLY A 18 -7.59 13.70 -2.85
C GLY A 18 -6.17 13.25 -2.54
N LEU A 19 -5.86 12.02 -2.92
CA LEU A 19 -4.52 11.44 -2.86
C LEU A 19 -3.64 11.95 -4.00
N GLU A 20 -2.35 12.07 -3.71
CA GLU A 20 -1.30 12.47 -4.63
C GLU A 20 -0.05 11.60 -4.39
N VAL A 21 0.69 11.32 -5.47
CA VAL A 21 1.97 10.62 -5.41
C VAL A 21 3.09 11.64 -5.59
N LYS A 22 3.91 11.84 -4.55
CA LYS A 22 5.10 12.69 -4.61
C LYS A 22 6.27 11.91 -5.25
N ASP A 23 6.17 11.65 -6.55
CA ASP A 23 7.24 11.03 -7.36
C ASP A 23 7.25 11.63 -8.77
N ARG A 24 8.46 11.85 -9.31
CA ARG A 24 8.64 12.46 -10.64
C ARG A 24 7.97 11.66 -11.76
N TYR A 25 7.79 10.36 -11.58
CA TYR A 25 7.23 9.44 -12.55
C TYR A 25 5.87 8.89 -12.12
N GLY A 26 5.33 9.35 -10.99
CA GLY A 26 4.05 8.90 -10.44
C GLY A 26 4.08 7.48 -9.87
N TYR A 27 5.26 6.89 -9.62
CA TYR A 27 5.35 5.56 -9.04
C TYR A 27 5.07 5.59 -7.55
N LEU A 28 4.07 4.85 -7.10
CA LEU A 28 3.76 4.74 -5.68
C LEU A 28 4.60 3.64 -5.03
N LYS A 29 5.28 3.99 -3.94
CA LYS A 29 6.27 3.18 -3.23
C LYS A 29 5.84 2.90 -1.79
N GLY A 30 6.58 2.04 -1.11
CA GLY A 30 6.33 1.72 0.31
C GLY A 30 5.26 0.65 0.55
N PHE A 31 4.76 0.00 -0.52
CA PHE A 31 3.79 -1.09 -0.43
C PHE A 31 4.45 -2.47 -0.49
N THR A 32 3.99 -3.36 0.37
CA THR A 32 4.29 -4.80 0.31
C THR A 32 3.00 -5.59 0.38
N ILE A 33 2.94 -6.71 -0.33
CA ILE A 33 1.74 -7.55 -0.46
C ILE A 33 2.11 -9.00 -0.15
N ALA A 34 1.19 -9.73 0.48
CA ALA A 34 1.37 -11.12 0.85
C ALA A 34 0.15 -11.96 0.45
N GLY A 35 0.42 -13.21 0.09
CA GLY A 35 -0.59 -14.24 -0.08
C GLY A 35 -0.90 -14.96 1.23
N SER A 36 -1.66 -16.06 1.14
CA SER A 36 -2.00 -16.92 2.28
C SER A 36 -0.77 -17.58 2.94
N ASP A 37 0.34 -17.62 2.22
CA ASP A 37 1.65 -18.08 2.69
C ASP A 37 2.35 -17.12 3.66
N ARG A 38 1.78 -15.92 3.85
CA ARG A 38 2.26 -14.87 4.77
C ARG A 38 3.63 -14.31 4.42
N LYS A 39 4.10 -14.52 3.19
CA LYS A 39 5.36 -13.96 2.70
C LYS A 39 5.09 -12.63 2.05
N PHE A 40 5.72 -11.57 2.57
CA PHE A 40 5.59 -10.24 2.02
C PHE A 40 6.60 -10.03 0.90
N HIS A 41 6.08 -9.62 -0.25
CA HIS A 41 6.86 -9.24 -1.42
C HIS A 41 6.66 -7.75 -1.68
N TRP A 42 7.68 -7.10 -2.25
CA TRP A 42 7.53 -5.73 -2.74
C TRP A 42 6.43 -5.67 -3.79
N ALA A 43 5.57 -4.67 -3.65
CA ALA A 43 4.43 -4.48 -4.54
C ALA A 43 4.58 -3.20 -5.34
N LYS A 44 4.05 -3.23 -6.56
CA LYS A 44 3.77 -2.01 -7.31
C LYS A 44 2.44 -1.45 -6.84
N ALA A 45 2.34 -0.14 -6.80
CA ALA A 45 1.09 0.52 -6.50
C ALA A 45 0.85 1.71 -7.44
N GLU A 46 -0.42 2.04 -7.65
CA GLU A 46 -0.89 3.12 -8.50
C GLU A 46 -2.21 3.69 -7.96
N LEU A 47 -2.48 4.97 -8.21
CA LEU A 47 -3.78 5.57 -7.88
C LEU A 47 -4.81 5.18 -8.94
N ALA A 48 -5.90 4.55 -8.51
CA ALA A 48 -7.07 4.31 -9.36
C ALA A 48 -7.89 5.59 -9.54
N ASP A 49 -7.99 6.38 -8.46
CA ASP A 49 -8.75 7.61 -8.34
C ASP A 49 -8.20 8.44 -7.16
N ASP A 50 -8.87 9.54 -6.82
CA ASP A 50 -8.48 10.45 -5.73
C ASP A 50 -8.51 9.80 -4.32
N LYS A 51 -9.00 8.57 -4.15
CA LYS A 51 -9.16 7.91 -2.85
C LYS A 51 -8.70 6.46 -2.81
N THR A 52 -8.48 5.84 -3.96
CA THR A 52 -8.23 4.41 -4.08
C THR A 52 -6.84 4.15 -4.66
N VAL A 53 -6.07 3.34 -3.95
CA VAL A 53 -4.78 2.80 -4.42
C VAL A 53 -4.97 1.34 -4.83
N ILE A 54 -4.45 0.99 -6.00
CA ILE A 54 -4.33 -0.39 -6.47
C ILE A 54 -2.93 -0.88 -6.15
N VAL A 55 -2.80 -2.02 -5.48
CA VAL A 55 -1.54 -2.65 -5.11
C VAL A 55 -1.46 -4.05 -5.70
N TYR A 56 -0.36 -4.40 -6.35
CA TYR A 56 -0.18 -5.71 -6.99
C TYR A 56 1.29 -6.12 -7.06
N SER A 57 1.56 -7.42 -7.10
CA SER A 57 2.90 -7.97 -7.32
C SER A 57 2.85 -9.16 -8.26
N LYS A 58 3.86 -9.31 -9.12
CA LYS A 58 4.01 -10.49 -9.98
C LYS A 58 4.31 -11.75 -9.17
N GLU A 59 4.83 -11.59 -7.96
CA GLU A 59 5.20 -12.70 -7.07
C GLU A 59 3.99 -13.19 -6.25
N VAL A 60 2.90 -12.42 -6.18
CA VAL A 60 1.72 -12.72 -5.35
C VAL A 60 0.47 -12.70 -6.22
N SER A 61 0.09 -13.86 -6.76
CA SER A 61 -1.09 -13.98 -7.63
C SER A 61 -2.42 -13.92 -6.89
N ASN A 62 -2.43 -14.30 -5.60
CA ASN A 62 -3.63 -14.31 -4.76
C ASN A 62 -3.34 -13.57 -3.44
N PRO A 63 -3.40 -12.22 -3.45
CA PRO A 63 -3.10 -11.43 -2.28
C PRO A 63 -4.21 -11.53 -1.23
N VAL A 64 -3.81 -11.55 0.04
CA VAL A 64 -4.72 -11.55 1.21
C VAL A 64 -4.35 -10.48 2.24
N SER A 65 -3.15 -9.89 2.14
CA SER A 65 -2.69 -8.84 3.03
C SER A 65 -1.79 -7.82 2.33
N VAL A 66 -1.88 -6.56 2.74
CA VAL A 66 -1.03 -5.46 2.30
C VAL A 66 -0.48 -4.72 3.52
N ARG A 67 0.76 -4.23 3.40
CA ARG A 67 1.35 -3.28 4.34
C ARG A 67 1.90 -2.07 3.60
N TYR A 68 1.75 -0.92 4.21
CA TYR A 68 2.28 0.36 3.75
C TYR A 68 3.19 0.97 4.81
N GLY A 69 4.38 1.43 4.42
CA GLY A 69 5.33 2.10 5.32
C GLY A 69 5.94 1.17 6.40
N TRP A 70 5.95 -0.14 6.16
CA TRP A 70 6.39 -1.17 7.13
C TRP A 70 7.88 -1.56 6.99
N ALA A 71 8.70 -0.71 6.38
CA ALA A 71 10.15 -0.91 6.32
C ALA A 71 10.81 -0.35 7.60
N ASN A 72 11.97 -0.90 8.00
CA ASN A 72 12.72 -0.41 9.16
C ASN A 72 13.14 1.07 9.02
N ASN A 73 13.30 1.55 7.78
CA ASN A 73 13.48 2.96 7.46
C ASN A 73 12.69 3.27 6.18
N PRO A 74 11.42 3.67 6.28
CA PRO A 74 10.57 3.88 5.12
C PRO A 74 10.83 5.25 4.49
N ASP A 75 12.06 5.55 4.06
CA ASP A 75 12.40 6.84 3.42
C ASP A 75 11.72 7.03 2.06
N ASP A 76 11.23 5.94 1.46
CA ASP A 76 10.65 5.93 0.12
C ASP A 76 9.12 6.06 0.11
N VAL A 77 8.46 6.33 1.24
CA VAL A 77 7.00 6.52 1.25
C VAL A 77 6.62 7.84 0.59
N ASN A 78 5.77 7.76 -0.42
CA ASN A 78 5.44 8.89 -1.28
C ASN A 78 3.94 9.06 -1.54
N LEU A 79 3.09 8.43 -0.72
CA LEU A 79 1.65 8.69 -0.71
C LEU A 79 1.35 9.90 0.18
N TYR A 80 0.79 10.93 -0.42
CA TYR A 80 0.34 12.14 0.25
C TYR A 80 -1.11 12.43 -0.10
N ASN A 81 -1.74 13.33 0.62
CA ASN A 81 -2.92 14.03 0.12
C ASN A 81 -2.52 15.37 -0.53
N LYS A 82 -3.47 16.01 -1.21
CA LYS A 82 -3.29 17.34 -1.85
C LYS A 82 -3.05 18.47 -0.83
N GLU A 83 -3.29 18.22 0.46
CA GLU A 83 -2.94 19.09 1.58
C GLU A 83 -1.51 18.86 2.11
N GLU A 84 -0.69 18.10 1.38
CA GLU A 84 0.71 17.81 1.67
C GLU A 84 0.96 16.97 2.93
N LEU A 85 -0.06 16.29 3.45
CA LEU A 85 0.07 15.37 4.58
C LEU A 85 0.40 13.96 4.09
N PRO A 86 1.37 13.28 4.72
CA PRO A 86 1.71 11.90 4.37
C PRO A 86 0.62 10.93 4.83
N ALA A 87 0.39 9.86 4.06
CA ALA A 87 -0.45 8.77 4.51
C ALA A 87 0.21 8.02 5.68
N ASN A 88 -0.59 7.64 6.66
CA ASN A 88 -0.10 6.88 7.82
C ASN A 88 0.30 5.45 7.41
N PRO A 89 1.38 4.88 7.98
CA PRO A 89 1.70 3.46 7.85
C PRO A 89 0.53 2.60 8.36
N PHE A 90 0.25 1.49 7.65
CA PHE A 90 -0.79 0.55 8.05
C PHE A 90 -0.44 -0.88 7.63
N ARG A 91 -1.15 -1.83 8.24
CA ARG A 91 -1.19 -3.23 7.84
C ARG A 91 -2.61 -3.72 7.80
N THR A 92 -2.90 -4.69 6.93
CA THR A 92 -4.23 -5.31 6.83
C THR A 92 -4.26 -6.73 7.37
N ASP A 93 -3.14 -7.27 7.87
CA ASP A 93 -3.10 -8.54 8.57
C ASP A 93 -3.29 -8.40 10.08
N ASP A 94 -4.00 -9.38 10.66
CA ASP A 94 -4.07 -9.60 12.11
C ASP A 94 -3.01 -10.59 12.61
N TRP A 95 -1.96 -10.85 11.81
CA TRP A 95 -0.94 -11.82 12.19
C TRP A 95 -0.08 -11.29 13.34
N PRO A 96 0.32 -12.18 14.29
CA PRO A 96 1.15 -11.79 15.41
C PRO A 96 2.47 -11.20 14.90
N GLY A 97 2.82 -10.03 15.42
CA GLY A 97 4.14 -9.45 15.21
C GLY A 97 5.21 -10.34 15.85
N ILE A 98 6.37 -10.47 15.21
CA ILE A 98 7.50 -11.21 15.78
C ILE A 98 8.21 -10.28 16.77
N THR A 99 7.61 -10.01 17.92
CA THR A 99 8.31 -9.46 19.09
C THR A 99 8.69 -10.62 19.98
N LYS A 100 9.99 -10.86 20.13
CA LYS A 100 10.54 -11.74 21.18
C LYS A 100 10.57 -11.01 22.51
#